data_AF-A0A954HYV3-F1
#
_entry.id   AF-A0A954HYV3-F1
#
_cell.length_a   1.000
_cell.length_b   1.000
_cell.length_c   1.000
_cell.angle_alpha   90.00
_cell.angle_beta   90.00
_cell.angle_gamma   90.00
#
_symmetry.space_group_name_H-M   'P 1'
#
loop_
_entity.id
_entity.type
_entity.pdbx_description
1 polymer ?
#
loop_
_entity_poly.entity_id
_entity_poly.type
_entity_poly.pdbx_seq_one_letter_code
_entity_poly.pdbx_strand_id
1 'polypeptide(L)'
;MARKNSKARGVAVPPSTGLREFRRRESLSKTSSPWIVVVLWAVAFTLLLVLVAVAKRWNDRAGVDAIVDAPPRAPSGSVAAPVAPVAAVTPAPALPVIRLSHGAESANADAGAAPSVPRLIPQPGAADNPYIAAATATPETELDRLVSYQLTRLQIDPAPICSDAIFLRRAYLDVIGALPASTEVRDFLDDTSPDKRQRLIDDLLDRPEFADYWAMRWCDILRVKAEFPINLWPNAAQAYHRWIRTALRDDLPYDRFVRELLTASGSNFRTPQVNFYRAMQSRDPESIAKTVALTFMGERADKWPKEELQNLSVFFSQIGYKPTGEWKEQIVLFDPRAVKRPPDGSPLQGMLPDGTTVELPLGADPRMIFADWLIDGDNPRFVRPIVNRVWNWLLGRAIVEPVDDFRPDNPPRNVDLLDYLGREFVASGYDLKHLCRLILNSSTYQRACVPTNTGVSESAAEFASYPLRRLDA
;
A
#
# COMPACT_ATOMS: atom_id res chain seq x y z
N MET A 1 -74.25 -8.68 44.63
CA MET A 1 -75.49 -7.91 44.38
C MET A 1 -75.13 -6.44 44.13
N ALA A 2 -75.90 -5.74 43.29
CA ALA A 2 -75.39 -4.63 42.48
C ALA A 2 -75.14 -3.28 43.22
N ARG A 3 -73.95 -2.69 43.01
CA ARG A 3 -73.62 -1.25 43.18
C ARG A 3 -72.16 -0.97 42.73
N LYS A 4 -71.85 0.30 42.39
CA LYS A 4 -70.51 0.89 42.07
C LYS A 4 -69.91 0.42 40.71
N ASN A 5 -69.02 1.15 40.00
CA ASN A 5 -68.61 2.57 40.07
C ASN A 5 -67.93 3.03 38.76
N SER A 6 -67.90 4.36 38.58
CA SER A 6 -66.96 5.26 37.86
C SER A 6 -65.46 4.83 37.79
N LYS A 7 -64.54 5.32 36.93
CA LYS A 7 -64.18 6.70 36.43
C LYS A 7 -63.36 6.58 35.10
N ALA A 8 -63.48 7.48 34.09
CA ALA A 8 -62.70 8.72 33.80
C ALA A 8 -61.19 8.51 33.46
N ARG A 9 -60.46 9.23 32.56
CA ARG A 9 -60.58 10.56 31.88
C ARG A 9 -60.04 10.48 30.41
N GLY A 10 -60.42 11.34 29.45
CA GLY A 10 -59.71 12.60 29.05
C GLY A 10 -58.54 12.33 28.07
N VAL A 11 -58.45 12.86 26.83
CA VAL A 11 -58.30 14.28 26.38
C VAL A 11 -59.04 14.52 25.03
N ALA A 12 -59.27 15.78 24.62
CA ALA A 12 -60.04 16.14 23.41
C ALA A 12 -59.49 17.40 22.65
N VAL A 13 -60.09 17.68 21.47
CA VAL A 13 -60.10 18.97 20.69
C VAL A 13 -58.88 19.21 19.74
N PRO A 14 -59.04 19.70 18.48
CA PRO A 14 -60.02 19.42 17.41
C PRO A 14 -59.39 19.33 15.98
N PRO A 15 -60.17 19.13 14.88
CA PRO A 15 -59.70 19.31 13.50
C PRO A 15 -59.85 20.75 12.95
N SER A 16 -59.24 20.99 11.79
CA SER A 16 -58.99 22.30 11.17
C SER A 16 -60.21 23.12 10.72
N THR A 17 -60.21 24.40 11.09
CA THR A 17 -61.09 25.45 10.54
C THR A 17 -60.49 26.09 9.27
N GLY A 18 -61.34 26.44 8.29
CA GLY A 18 -61.13 27.64 7.48
C GLY A 18 -61.34 27.53 5.97
N LEU A 19 -62.60 27.63 5.51
CA LEU A 19 -62.95 27.93 4.11
C LEU A 19 -63.78 29.24 4.08
N ARG A 20 -63.72 29.97 2.95
CA ARG A 20 -64.14 31.38 2.72
C ARG A 20 -63.04 32.37 3.18
N GLU A 21 -62.54 33.33 2.39
CA GLU A 21 -62.85 33.86 1.04
C GLU A 21 -61.49 34.07 0.31
N PHE A 22 -61.35 34.00 -1.02
CA PHE A 22 -61.84 34.99 -1.99
C PHE A 22 -61.81 34.39 -3.42
N ARG A 23 -62.87 34.59 -4.20
CA ARG A 23 -62.99 34.11 -5.59
C ARG A 23 -62.97 35.31 -6.56
N ARG A 24 -61.92 35.48 -7.36
CA ARG A 24 -62.02 36.09 -8.72
C ARG A 24 -60.74 36.00 -9.58
N ARG A 25 -60.95 35.53 -10.81
CA ARG A 25 -60.16 35.75 -12.04
C ARG A 25 -58.78 35.06 -12.18
N GLU A 26 -58.82 33.86 -12.75
CA GLU A 26 -58.02 33.61 -13.96
C GLU A 26 -58.47 34.54 -15.09
N SER A 27 -57.52 35.03 -15.91
CA SER A 27 -57.65 35.25 -17.37
C SER A 27 -56.54 36.20 -17.87
N LEU A 28 -55.54 35.63 -18.57
CA LEU A 28 -54.85 36.16 -19.77
C LEU A 28 -54.13 37.55 -19.64
N SER A 29 -52.94 37.81 -20.21
CA SER A 29 -52.28 37.18 -21.36
C SER A 29 -50.75 37.45 -21.45
N LYS A 30 -50.08 36.62 -22.25
CA LYS A 30 -48.86 36.84 -23.05
C LYS A 30 -48.23 38.25 -23.07
N THR A 31 -46.90 38.33 -22.88
CA THR A 31 -45.99 39.22 -23.67
C THR A 31 -44.49 38.88 -23.51
N SER A 32 -44.08 37.61 -23.60
CA SER A 32 -42.68 37.31 -23.94
C SER A 32 -42.54 37.44 -25.46
N SER A 33 -42.09 38.60 -25.94
CA SER A 33 -41.97 38.85 -27.39
C SER A 33 -41.05 37.79 -28.03
N PRO A 34 -41.46 37.13 -29.14
CA PRO A 34 -40.64 36.07 -29.75
C PRO A 34 -39.26 36.58 -30.17
N TRP A 35 -39.13 37.87 -30.45
CA TRP A 35 -37.86 38.56 -30.71
C TRP A 35 -36.85 38.44 -29.55
N ILE A 36 -37.28 38.43 -28.29
CA ILE A 36 -36.38 38.33 -27.14
C ILE A 36 -35.71 36.94 -27.10
N VAL A 37 -36.48 35.89 -27.40
CA VAL A 37 -35.96 34.52 -27.49
C VAL A 37 -34.98 34.40 -28.67
N VAL A 38 -35.30 34.98 -29.82
CA VAL A 38 -34.41 35.00 -31.00
C VAL A 38 -33.11 35.76 -30.71
N VAL A 39 -33.16 36.91 -30.01
CA VAL A 39 -31.97 37.68 -29.62
C VAL A 39 -31.09 36.90 -28.63
N LEU A 40 -31.67 36.23 -27.64
CA LEU A 40 -30.91 35.39 -26.70
C LEU A 40 -30.21 34.22 -27.41
N TRP A 41 -30.88 33.56 -28.36
CA TRP A 41 -30.26 32.52 -29.18
C TRP A 41 -29.17 33.06 -30.11
N ALA A 42 -29.35 34.25 -30.70
CA ALA A 42 -28.33 34.89 -31.52
C ALA A 42 -27.07 35.26 -30.72
N VAL A 43 -27.23 35.77 -29.49
CA VAL A 43 -26.11 36.06 -28.57
C VAL A 43 -25.38 34.78 -28.17
N ALA A 44 -26.11 33.72 -27.80
CA ALA A 44 -25.52 32.43 -27.46
C ALA A 44 -24.74 31.80 -28.64
N PHE A 45 -25.30 31.86 -29.86
CA PHE A 45 -24.65 31.38 -31.07
C PHE A 45 -23.39 32.19 -31.43
N THR A 46 -23.42 33.52 -31.23
CA THR A 46 -22.26 34.38 -31.45
C THR A 46 -21.13 34.07 -30.47
N LEU A 47 -21.45 33.85 -29.18
CA LEU A 47 -20.47 33.42 -28.17
C LEU A 47 -19.84 32.05 -28.51
N LEU A 48 -20.65 31.10 -29.02
CA LEU A 48 -20.15 29.80 -29.47
C LEU A 48 -19.18 29.94 -30.64
N LEU A 49 -19.49 30.77 -31.64
CA LEU A 49 -18.59 31.04 -32.77
C LEU A 49 -17.27 31.69 -32.33
N VAL A 50 -17.30 32.61 -31.36
CA VAL A 50 -16.09 33.21 -30.79
C VAL A 50 -15.24 32.15 -30.08
N LEU A 51 -15.84 31.26 -29.30
CA LEU A 51 -15.13 30.15 -28.64
C LEU A 51 -14.48 29.20 -29.67
N VAL A 52 -15.20 28.82 -30.73
CA VAL A 52 -14.66 27.98 -31.81
C VAL A 52 -13.51 28.69 -32.53
N ALA A 53 -13.62 30.00 -32.81
CA ALA A 53 -12.55 30.77 -33.43
C ALA A 53 -11.31 30.90 -32.54
N VAL A 54 -11.49 31.05 -31.21
CA VAL A 54 -10.39 31.06 -30.24
C VAL A 54 -9.72 29.69 -30.15
N ALA A 55 -10.49 28.60 -30.08
CA ALA A 55 -9.97 27.24 -30.06
C ALA A 55 -9.18 26.91 -31.34
N LYS A 56 -9.72 27.25 -32.52
CA LYS A 56 -9.01 27.09 -33.79
C LYS A 56 -7.72 27.91 -33.81
N ARG A 57 -7.75 29.19 -33.43
CA ARG A 57 -6.56 30.06 -33.38
C ARG A 57 -5.51 29.58 -32.38
N TRP A 58 -5.91 28.87 -31.33
CA TRP A 58 -4.99 28.23 -30.39
C TRP A 58 -4.33 27.00 -31.02
N ASN A 59 -5.09 26.16 -31.71
CA ASN A 59 -4.58 25.01 -32.47
C ASN A 59 -3.64 25.43 -33.61
N ASP A 60 -4.03 26.44 -34.40
CA ASP A 60 -3.22 26.99 -35.49
C ASP A 60 -1.90 27.63 -34.98
N ARG A 61 -1.85 28.06 -33.71
CA ARG A 61 -0.64 28.53 -33.03
C ARG A 61 0.20 27.42 -32.39
N ALA A 62 -0.37 26.24 -32.19
CA ALA A 62 0.29 25.12 -31.51
C ALA A 62 1.24 24.32 -32.44
N GLY A 63 1.20 24.57 -33.75
CA GLY A 63 2.28 24.20 -34.69
C GLY A 63 2.69 22.71 -34.67
N VAL A 64 1.72 21.80 -34.77
CA VAL A 64 1.93 20.36 -34.53
C VAL A 64 2.60 19.63 -35.71
N ASP A 65 2.60 20.20 -36.91
CA ASP A 65 3.01 19.53 -38.15
C ASP A 65 4.51 19.64 -38.50
N ALA A 66 5.40 19.77 -37.50
CA ALA A 66 6.85 19.97 -37.71
C ALA A 66 7.76 19.11 -36.81
N ILE A 67 7.30 17.93 -36.38
CA ILE A 67 8.11 16.94 -35.63
C ILE A 67 8.11 15.58 -36.33
N VAL A 68 8.31 15.59 -37.64
CA VAL A 68 8.79 14.44 -38.44
C VAL A 68 9.82 15.01 -39.42
N ASP A 69 10.94 14.30 -39.62
CA ASP A 69 12.06 14.63 -40.51
C ASP A 69 12.93 15.87 -40.19
N ALA A 70 13.87 15.68 -39.25
CA ALA A 70 15.13 16.45 -39.22
C ALA A 70 16.31 15.56 -38.75
N PRO A 71 17.42 15.46 -39.51
CA PRO A 71 18.58 14.65 -39.12
C PRO A 71 19.43 15.33 -38.02
N PRO A 72 20.20 14.57 -37.22
CA PRO A 72 20.89 15.10 -36.05
C PRO A 72 22.05 16.02 -36.44
N ARG A 73 22.13 17.21 -35.82
CA ARG A 73 23.29 18.10 -35.89
C ARG A 73 24.32 17.77 -34.81
N ALA A 74 25.60 17.76 -35.19
CA ALA A 74 26.72 17.58 -34.28
C ALA A 74 26.87 18.76 -33.29
N PRO A 75 27.42 18.54 -32.08
CA PRO A 75 27.53 19.57 -31.06
C PRO A 75 28.66 20.57 -31.35
N SER A 76 28.30 21.85 -31.50
CA SER A 76 29.24 22.98 -31.47
C SER A 76 29.47 23.43 -30.02
N GLY A 77 30.73 23.46 -29.56
CA GLY A 77 31.07 23.79 -28.18
C GLY A 77 30.96 25.27 -27.80
N SER A 78 30.84 25.54 -26.49
CA SER A 78 31.01 26.88 -25.89
C SER A 78 31.56 26.79 -24.46
N VAL A 79 32.32 27.81 -24.06
CA VAL A 79 33.27 27.84 -22.92
C VAL A 79 33.00 29.08 -22.05
N ALA A 80 33.12 29.07 -20.71
CA ALA A 80 33.10 28.01 -19.68
C ALA A 80 33.03 28.70 -18.29
N ALA A 81 32.84 27.96 -17.19
CA ALA A 81 33.10 28.48 -15.84
C ALA A 81 33.61 27.38 -14.87
N PRO A 82 34.66 27.62 -14.08
CA PRO A 82 35.19 26.64 -13.14
C PRO A 82 34.39 26.64 -11.82
N VAL A 83 33.97 25.46 -11.36
CA VAL A 83 33.42 25.29 -9.99
C VAL A 83 34.59 24.98 -9.05
N ALA A 84 34.71 25.76 -7.98
CA ALA A 84 35.74 25.58 -6.96
C ALA A 84 35.54 24.26 -6.17
N PRO A 85 36.62 23.62 -5.68
CA PRO A 85 36.49 22.39 -4.89
C PRO A 85 35.83 22.71 -3.54
N VAL A 86 34.72 22.03 -3.24
CA VAL A 86 34.12 22.05 -1.91
C VAL A 86 35.04 21.30 -0.94
N ALA A 87 35.42 21.95 0.15
CA ALA A 87 36.33 21.38 1.14
C ALA A 87 35.73 20.13 1.81
N ALA A 88 36.57 19.14 2.08
CA ALA A 88 36.18 17.94 2.81
C ALA A 88 35.70 18.30 4.22
N VAL A 89 34.46 17.94 4.55
CA VAL A 89 33.93 18.06 5.91
C VAL A 89 34.47 16.91 6.75
N THR A 90 35.29 17.23 7.75
CA THR A 90 35.79 16.28 8.74
C THR A 90 34.62 15.75 9.59
N PRO A 91 34.48 14.43 9.81
CA PRO A 91 33.44 13.90 10.70
C PRO A 91 33.75 14.26 12.16
N ALA A 92 32.73 14.72 12.88
CA ALA A 92 32.78 14.97 14.32
C ALA A 92 32.83 13.64 15.12
N PRO A 93 33.42 13.63 16.33
CA PRO A 93 33.64 12.38 17.07
C PRO A 93 32.33 11.81 17.64
N ALA A 94 32.22 10.47 17.63
CA ALA A 94 31.10 9.76 18.23
C ALA A 94 31.07 9.89 19.76
N LEU A 95 29.88 10.09 20.32
CA LEU A 95 29.64 10.06 21.76
C LEU A 95 29.58 8.59 22.27
N PRO A 96 29.94 8.32 23.53
CA PRO A 96 30.11 6.96 24.02
C PRO A 96 28.76 6.26 24.30
N VAL A 97 28.57 5.09 23.68
CA VAL A 97 27.47 4.18 24.01
C VAL A 97 27.77 3.48 25.32
N ILE A 98 26.90 3.66 26.33
CA ILE A 98 27.00 2.97 27.61
C ILE A 98 26.55 1.51 27.41
N ARG A 99 27.49 0.57 27.48
CA ARG A 99 27.17 -0.87 27.51
C ARG A 99 26.71 -1.28 28.91
N LEU A 100 25.44 -1.66 29.04
CA LEU A 100 24.98 -2.45 30.19
C LEU A 100 25.35 -3.92 29.96
N SER A 101 26.26 -4.43 30.78
CA SER A 101 26.69 -5.84 30.74
C SER A 101 25.72 -6.72 31.51
N HIS A 102 25.09 -7.70 30.86
CA HIS A 102 24.45 -8.85 31.52
C HIS A 102 24.71 -10.16 30.76
N GLY A 103 24.91 -11.21 31.56
CA GLY A 103 25.05 -12.64 31.22
C GLY A 103 25.08 -13.09 29.77
N ALA A 104 26.23 -13.58 29.32
CA ALA A 104 26.32 -14.42 28.13
C ALA A 104 25.95 -15.88 28.50
N GLU A 105 24.93 -16.42 27.83
CA GLU A 105 24.81 -17.86 27.57
C GLU A 105 24.79 -18.07 26.06
N SER A 106 25.67 -18.95 25.58
CA SER A 106 25.99 -19.07 24.16
C SER A 106 25.05 -20.03 23.44
N ALA A 107 24.21 -19.49 22.55
CA ALA A 107 23.63 -20.25 21.44
C ALA A 107 24.46 -19.95 20.17
N ASN A 108 25.02 -20.99 19.54
CA ASN A 108 25.77 -20.84 18.30
C ASN A 108 24.85 -20.33 17.18
N ALA A 109 25.18 -19.16 16.61
CA ALA A 109 24.61 -18.72 15.36
C ALA A 109 25.31 -19.44 14.21
N ASP A 110 24.61 -20.35 13.55
CA ASP A 110 25.07 -20.94 12.29
C ASP A 110 24.71 -19.98 11.15
N ALA A 111 25.73 -19.30 10.61
CA ALA A 111 25.55 -18.22 9.66
C ALA A 111 25.72 -18.71 8.22
N GLY A 112 24.67 -18.56 7.40
CA GLY A 112 24.78 -18.67 5.95
C GLY A 112 24.51 -20.04 5.33
N ALA A 113 23.39 -20.67 5.67
CA ALA A 113 22.79 -21.69 4.81
C ALA A 113 21.93 -21.02 3.72
N ALA A 114 22.28 -21.21 2.45
CA ALA A 114 21.38 -20.86 1.35
C ALA A 114 20.09 -21.70 1.44
N PRO A 115 18.92 -21.20 0.97
CA PRO A 115 17.67 -21.95 1.03
C PRO A 115 17.83 -23.30 0.31
N SER A 116 17.71 -24.39 1.05
CA SER A 116 17.88 -25.75 0.53
C SER A 116 16.67 -26.16 -0.31
N VAL A 117 16.94 -26.65 -1.51
CA VAL A 117 15.93 -27.07 -2.49
C VAL A 117 15.12 -28.27 -1.97
N PRO A 118 13.78 -28.17 -1.86
CA PRO A 118 12.94 -29.24 -1.33
C PRO A 118 13.12 -30.58 -2.06
N ARG A 119 13.49 -31.63 -1.31
CA ARG A 119 13.69 -32.98 -1.84
C ARG A 119 12.35 -33.67 -2.05
N LEU A 120 12.17 -34.22 -3.25
CA LEU A 120 10.95 -34.87 -3.70
C LEU A 120 10.95 -36.38 -3.39
N ILE A 121 10.04 -36.83 -2.51
CA ILE A 121 9.80 -38.24 -2.13
C ILE A 121 8.57 -38.79 -2.87
N PRO A 122 8.69 -39.81 -3.75
CA PRO A 122 7.56 -40.36 -4.52
C PRO A 122 6.39 -40.85 -3.66
N GLN A 123 5.15 -40.56 -4.08
CA GLN A 123 3.93 -41.10 -3.45
C GLN A 123 3.21 -42.12 -4.37
N PRO A 124 2.82 -43.30 -3.85
CA PRO A 124 1.98 -44.23 -4.59
C PRO A 124 0.59 -43.62 -4.88
N GLY A 125 0.17 -43.61 -6.15
CA GLY A 125 -1.14 -43.10 -6.58
C GLY A 125 -1.18 -41.64 -7.05
N ALA A 126 -0.09 -40.89 -6.94
CA ALA A 126 -0.02 -39.50 -7.43
C ALA A 126 0.12 -39.37 -8.96
N ALA A 127 0.39 -40.47 -9.69
CA ALA A 127 0.69 -40.46 -11.12
C ALA A 127 -0.49 -40.03 -12.03
N ASP A 128 -1.73 -40.18 -11.57
CA ASP A 128 -2.93 -39.94 -12.39
C ASP A 128 -3.55 -38.53 -12.19
N ASN A 129 -3.03 -37.71 -11.28
CA ASN A 129 -3.58 -36.39 -10.99
C ASN A 129 -2.71 -35.24 -11.55
N PRO A 130 -3.15 -34.51 -12.58
CA PRO A 130 -2.34 -33.47 -13.23
C PRO A 130 -2.03 -32.26 -12.34
N TYR A 131 -2.72 -32.10 -11.21
CA TYR A 131 -2.53 -30.98 -10.28
C TYR A 131 -1.47 -31.24 -9.21
N ILE A 132 -1.06 -32.49 -9.03
CA ILE A 132 -0.20 -32.97 -7.93
C ILE A 132 1.10 -33.50 -8.53
N ALA A 133 2.23 -33.25 -7.89
CA ALA A 133 3.50 -33.87 -8.27
C ALA A 133 3.49 -35.34 -7.85
N ALA A 134 4.14 -36.21 -8.63
CA ALA A 134 4.33 -37.63 -8.26
C ALA A 134 5.14 -37.84 -6.95
N ALA A 135 5.57 -36.76 -6.29
CA ALA A 135 6.38 -36.75 -5.09
C ALA A 135 5.98 -35.63 -4.11
N THR A 136 5.96 -35.98 -2.82
CA THR A 136 5.88 -35.06 -1.68
C THR A 136 7.21 -34.35 -1.45
N ALA A 137 7.20 -33.04 -1.22
CA ALA A 137 8.36 -32.37 -0.63
C ALA A 137 8.46 -32.72 0.85
N THR A 138 9.69 -32.88 1.34
CA THR A 138 9.99 -32.76 2.76
C THR A 138 9.89 -31.29 3.20
N PRO A 139 9.32 -30.99 4.39
CA PRO A 139 9.35 -29.64 4.95
C PRO A 139 10.78 -29.30 5.41
N GLU A 140 11.50 -28.56 4.58
CA GLU A 140 12.95 -28.32 4.75
C GLU A 140 13.29 -26.94 5.29
N THR A 141 12.44 -25.93 5.05
CA THR A 141 12.62 -24.58 5.57
C THR A 141 12.04 -24.43 6.99
N GLU A 142 12.52 -23.46 7.76
CA GLU A 142 11.96 -23.16 9.08
C GLU A 142 10.50 -22.69 8.98
N LEU A 143 10.18 -21.91 7.93
CA LEU A 143 8.80 -21.55 7.54
C LEU A 143 7.91 -22.79 7.44
N ASP A 144 8.36 -23.84 6.73
CA ASP A 144 7.59 -25.07 6.57
C ASP A 144 7.44 -25.86 7.88
N ARG A 145 8.45 -25.85 8.75
CA ARG A 145 8.36 -26.47 10.09
C ARG A 145 7.31 -25.76 10.94
N LEU A 146 7.28 -24.43 10.94
CA LEU A 146 6.33 -23.63 11.72
C LEU A 146 4.87 -23.84 11.23
N VAL A 147 4.68 -23.95 9.91
CA VAL A 147 3.37 -24.30 9.34
C VAL A 147 2.98 -25.75 9.66
N SER A 148 3.88 -26.72 9.47
CA SER A 148 3.62 -28.13 9.77
C SER A 148 3.38 -28.40 11.26
N TYR A 149 4.02 -27.67 12.16
CA TYR A 149 3.77 -27.74 13.60
C TYR A 149 2.33 -27.33 13.94
N GLN A 150 1.87 -26.19 13.41
CA GLN A 150 0.50 -25.71 13.58
C GLN A 150 -0.53 -26.71 13.00
N LEU A 151 -0.30 -27.19 11.78
CA LEU A 151 -1.17 -28.20 11.14
C LEU A 151 -1.25 -29.51 11.94
N THR A 152 -0.12 -29.98 12.47
CA THR A 152 -0.06 -31.18 13.32
C THR A 152 -0.88 -31.00 14.61
N ARG A 153 -0.78 -29.83 15.26
CA ARG A 153 -1.57 -29.50 16.46
C ARG A 153 -3.08 -29.47 16.19
N LEU A 154 -3.47 -29.06 15.00
CA LEU A 154 -4.88 -28.99 14.57
C LEU A 154 -5.38 -30.27 13.89
N GLN A 155 -4.53 -31.30 13.78
CA GLN A 155 -4.84 -32.58 13.11
C GLN A 155 -5.27 -32.40 11.64
N ILE A 156 -4.63 -31.46 10.94
CA ILE A 156 -4.90 -31.14 9.54
C ILE A 156 -3.77 -31.69 8.66
N ASP A 157 -4.09 -32.66 7.80
CA ASP A 157 -3.12 -33.15 6.82
C ASP A 157 -2.87 -32.10 5.73
N PRO A 158 -1.61 -31.72 5.46
CA PRO A 158 -1.29 -30.83 4.35
C PRO A 158 -1.61 -31.49 3.01
N ALA A 159 -1.97 -30.67 2.03
CA ALA A 159 -2.03 -31.07 0.63
C ALA A 159 -0.62 -31.45 0.12
N PRO A 160 -0.52 -32.44 -0.80
CA PRO A 160 0.72 -32.76 -1.46
C PRO A 160 1.21 -31.61 -2.34
N ILE A 161 2.43 -31.69 -2.85
CA ILE A 161 3.03 -30.64 -3.68
C ILE A 161 2.37 -30.57 -5.06
N CYS A 162 2.28 -29.35 -5.62
CA CYS A 162 1.73 -29.13 -6.94
C CYS A 162 2.67 -29.62 -8.05
N SER A 163 2.10 -30.06 -9.17
CA SER A 163 2.87 -30.41 -10.37
C SER A 163 3.63 -29.21 -10.94
N ASP A 164 4.70 -29.45 -11.69
CA ASP A 164 5.54 -28.39 -12.26
C ASP A 164 4.77 -27.43 -13.18
N ALA A 165 3.78 -27.92 -13.93
CA ALA A 165 2.91 -27.08 -14.75
C ALA A 165 2.06 -26.11 -13.92
N ILE A 166 1.61 -26.54 -12.73
CA ILE A 166 0.87 -25.69 -11.79
C ILE A 166 1.81 -24.72 -11.09
N PHE A 167 2.99 -25.16 -10.64
CA PHE A 167 3.99 -24.29 -10.04
C PHE A 167 4.40 -23.16 -11.01
N LEU A 168 4.77 -23.50 -12.25
CA LEU A 168 5.16 -22.56 -13.28
C LEU A 168 4.08 -21.49 -13.51
N ARG A 169 2.84 -21.93 -13.80
CA ARG A 169 1.72 -21.01 -14.05
C ARG A 169 1.45 -20.10 -12.84
N ARG A 170 1.52 -20.65 -11.63
CA ARG A 170 1.30 -19.92 -10.38
C ARG A 170 2.39 -18.87 -10.16
N ALA A 171 3.67 -19.25 -10.24
CA ALA A 171 4.78 -18.32 -10.05
C ALA A 171 4.74 -17.14 -11.02
N TYR A 172 4.48 -17.38 -12.31
CA TYR A 172 4.34 -16.31 -13.32
C TYR A 172 3.21 -15.32 -12.97
N LEU A 173 2.03 -15.82 -12.56
CA LEU A 173 0.89 -14.98 -12.20
C LEU A 173 1.10 -14.23 -10.88
N ASP A 174 1.70 -14.88 -9.89
CA ASP A 174 1.85 -14.36 -8.53
C ASP A 174 2.97 -13.32 -8.39
N VAL A 175 4.06 -13.50 -9.16
CA VAL A 175 5.30 -12.71 -9.10
C VAL A 175 5.30 -11.58 -10.14
N ILE A 176 4.92 -11.85 -11.38
CA ILE A 176 4.99 -10.86 -12.48
C ILE A 176 3.65 -10.57 -13.17
N GLY A 177 2.54 -11.17 -12.73
CA GLY A 177 1.20 -10.89 -13.27
C GLY A 177 0.95 -11.35 -14.70
N ALA A 178 1.83 -12.21 -15.24
CA ALA A 178 1.80 -12.64 -16.64
C ALA A 178 1.55 -14.15 -16.79
N LEU A 179 1.45 -14.62 -18.04
CA LEU A 179 1.48 -16.05 -18.37
C LEU A 179 2.80 -16.40 -19.07
N PRO A 180 3.37 -17.58 -18.81
CA PRO A 180 4.57 -18.04 -19.52
C PRO A 180 4.27 -18.27 -21.01
N ALA A 181 5.24 -17.92 -21.86
CA ALA A 181 5.25 -18.22 -23.27
C ALA A 181 5.38 -19.74 -23.50
N SER A 182 4.90 -20.22 -24.65
CA SER A 182 4.87 -21.67 -24.93
C SER A 182 6.26 -22.33 -24.96
N THR A 183 7.33 -21.55 -25.20
CA THR A 183 8.73 -22.00 -25.09
C THR A 183 9.15 -22.15 -23.65
N GLU A 184 9.00 -21.09 -22.82
CA GLU A 184 9.28 -21.12 -21.37
C GLU A 184 8.57 -22.29 -20.68
N VAL A 185 7.33 -22.62 -21.09
CA VAL A 185 6.60 -23.81 -20.60
C VAL A 185 7.27 -25.13 -20.98
N ARG A 186 7.71 -25.30 -22.23
CA ARG A 186 8.40 -26.53 -22.66
C ARG A 186 9.74 -26.66 -21.96
N ASP A 187 10.55 -25.61 -22.01
CA ASP A 187 11.90 -25.58 -21.46
C ASP A 187 11.90 -25.92 -19.96
N PHE A 188 10.93 -25.39 -19.19
CA PHE A 188 10.79 -25.70 -17.76
C PHE A 188 10.25 -27.10 -17.44
N LEU A 189 9.39 -27.66 -18.29
CA LEU A 189 8.85 -29.01 -18.11
C LEU A 189 9.84 -30.10 -18.53
N ASP A 190 10.66 -29.82 -19.54
CA ASP A 190 11.73 -30.70 -20.02
C ASP A 190 13.00 -30.62 -19.13
N ASP A 191 13.21 -29.52 -18.38
CA ASP A 191 14.28 -29.43 -17.38
C ASP A 191 14.05 -30.43 -16.23
N THR A 192 15.07 -31.23 -15.94
CA THR A 192 15.09 -32.24 -14.88
C THR A 192 16.00 -31.86 -13.70
N SER A 193 16.59 -30.65 -13.73
CA SER A 193 17.45 -30.14 -12.67
C SER A 193 16.66 -29.99 -11.36
N PRO A 194 17.22 -30.40 -10.20
CA PRO A 194 16.50 -30.32 -8.92
C PRO A 194 16.18 -28.88 -8.53
N ASP A 195 17.08 -27.95 -8.82
CA ASP A 195 17.01 -26.52 -8.49
C ASP A 195 16.16 -25.68 -9.48
N LYS A 196 15.54 -26.28 -10.50
CA LYS A 196 14.84 -25.52 -11.56
C LYS A 196 13.74 -24.59 -11.04
N ARG A 197 13.06 -24.97 -9.95
CA ARG A 197 12.04 -24.13 -9.29
C ARG A 197 12.66 -22.88 -8.66
N GLN A 198 13.81 -23.02 -8.01
CA GLN A 198 14.55 -21.91 -7.44
C GLN A 198 15.07 -20.97 -8.53
N ARG A 199 15.69 -21.52 -9.58
CA ARG A 199 16.17 -20.72 -10.73
C ARG A 199 15.06 -19.92 -11.39
N LEU A 200 13.86 -20.52 -11.54
CA LEU A 200 12.69 -19.80 -12.04
C LEU A 200 12.26 -18.67 -11.12
N ILE A 201 12.26 -18.88 -9.79
CA ILE A 201 11.92 -17.83 -8.82
C ILE A 201 12.90 -16.65 -8.96
N ASP A 202 14.20 -16.93 -9.06
CA ASP A 202 15.22 -15.88 -9.20
C ASP A 202 15.07 -15.10 -10.51
N ASP A 203 14.88 -15.78 -11.65
CA ASP A 203 14.60 -15.14 -12.95
C ASP A 203 13.35 -14.22 -12.90
N LEU A 204 12.24 -14.73 -12.35
CA LEU A 204 10.99 -13.97 -12.23
C LEU A 204 11.10 -12.74 -11.31
N LEU A 205 11.96 -12.77 -10.28
CA LEU A 205 12.19 -11.64 -9.38
C LEU A 205 13.11 -10.57 -9.98
N ASP A 206 13.97 -10.93 -10.94
CA ASP A 206 14.87 -9.98 -11.62
C ASP A 206 14.29 -9.40 -12.93
N ARG A 207 13.21 -10.00 -13.44
CA ARG A 207 12.46 -9.49 -14.59
C ARG A 207 11.85 -8.10 -14.36
N PRO A 208 11.85 -7.22 -15.38
CA PRO A 208 11.28 -5.87 -15.25
C PRO A 208 9.77 -5.88 -14.97
N GLU A 209 9.06 -6.94 -15.38
CA GLU A 209 7.63 -7.12 -15.11
C GLU A 209 7.29 -7.28 -13.62
N PHE A 210 8.23 -7.75 -12.78
CA PHE A 210 8.09 -7.74 -11.32
C PHE A 210 7.82 -6.30 -10.83
N ALA A 211 8.64 -5.34 -11.25
CA ALA A 211 8.51 -3.95 -10.84
C ALA A 211 7.21 -3.30 -11.36
N ASP A 212 6.71 -3.69 -12.53
CA ASP A 212 5.42 -3.23 -13.07
C ASP A 212 4.24 -3.79 -12.26
N TYR A 213 4.19 -5.11 -12.04
CA TYR A 213 3.10 -5.77 -11.35
C TYR A 213 3.03 -5.41 -9.86
N TRP A 214 4.18 -5.29 -9.20
CA TRP A 214 4.24 -4.87 -7.80
C TRP A 214 3.99 -3.37 -7.65
N ALA A 215 4.36 -2.52 -8.62
CA ALA A 215 3.99 -1.11 -8.60
C ALA A 215 2.47 -0.93 -8.66
N MET A 216 1.75 -1.74 -9.44
CA MET A 216 0.29 -1.75 -9.45
C MET A 216 -0.30 -2.06 -8.06
N ARG A 217 0.18 -3.13 -7.40
CA ARG A 217 -0.25 -3.52 -6.04
C ARG A 217 0.03 -2.41 -5.01
N TRP A 218 1.21 -1.79 -5.07
CA TRP A 218 1.56 -0.65 -4.21
C TRP A 218 0.75 0.61 -4.53
N CYS A 219 0.39 0.85 -5.78
CA CYS A 219 -0.39 2.02 -6.18
C CYS A 219 -1.82 2.02 -5.62
N ASP A 220 -2.44 0.87 -5.39
CA ASP A 220 -3.75 0.79 -4.72
C ASP A 220 -3.64 1.22 -3.25
N ILE A 221 -2.69 0.64 -2.51
CA ILE A 221 -2.39 0.96 -1.10
C ILE A 221 -2.00 2.43 -0.92
N LEU A 222 -1.16 2.94 -1.82
CA LEU A 222 -0.68 4.33 -1.81
C LEU A 222 -1.64 5.30 -2.54
N ARG A 223 -2.80 4.79 -3.00
CA ARG A 223 -3.95 5.54 -3.51
C ARG A 223 -3.59 6.43 -4.71
N VAL A 224 -2.72 5.93 -5.58
CA VAL A 224 -2.17 6.63 -6.75
C VAL A 224 -3.21 6.70 -7.87
N LYS A 225 -4.14 7.66 -7.76
CA LYS A 225 -5.28 7.75 -8.69
C LYS A 225 -5.68 9.19 -9.00
N ALA A 226 -6.15 9.43 -10.22
CA ALA A 226 -6.53 10.75 -10.70
C ALA A 226 -8.01 11.11 -10.43
N GLU A 227 -8.79 10.14 -9.95
CA GLU A 227 -10.22 10.21 -9.76
C GLU A 227 -10.61 10.62 -8.34
N PHE A 228 -11.86 11.04 -8.17
CA PHE A 228 -12.48 11.32 -6.88
C PHE A 228 -12.43 10.08 -5.95
N PRO A 229 -12.25 10.24 -4.62
CA PRO A 229 -12.07 11.49 -3.87
C PRO A 229 -10.63 12.03 -3.85
N ILE A 230 -9.69 11.39 -4.57
CA ILE A 230 -8.26 11.70 -4.46
C ILE A 230 -7.85 12.87 -5.36
N ASN A 231 -8.17 12.76 -6.65
CA ASN A 231 -7.91 13.81 -7.63
C ASN A 231 -6.43 14.23 -7.73
N LEU A 232 -5.48 13.29 -7.68
CA LEU A 232 -4.09 13.60 -8.03
C LEU A 232 -4.06 14.10 -9.47
N TRP A 233 -3.37 15.22 -9.71
CA TRP A 233 -3.19 15.69 -11.09
C TRP A 233 -2.37 14.68 -11.90
N PRO A 234 -2.63 14.43 -13.19
CA PRO A 234 -1.94 13.38 -13.96
C PRO A 234 -0.41 13.44 -13.87
N ASN A 235 0.20 14.63 -13.88
CA ASN A 235 1.65 14.78 -13.70
C ASN A 235 2.14 14.23 -12.34
N ALA A 236 1.39 14.48 -11.27
CA ALA A 236 1.69 14.00 -9.93
C ALA A 236 1.48 12.49 -9.80
N ALA A 237 0.36 11.96 -10.32
CA ALA A 237 0.08 10.51 -10.31
C ALA A 237 1.14 9.74 -11.11
N GLN A 238 1.52 10.21 -12.30
CA GLN A 238 2.58 9.60 -13.10
C GLN A 238 3.96 9.70 -12.45
N ALA A 239 4.32 10.85 -11.86
CA ALA A 239 5.57 11.00 -11.13
C ALA A 239 5.64 10.01 -9.95
N TYR A 240 4.55 9.87 -9.19
CA TYR A 240 4.46 8.97 -8.05
C TYR A 240 4.55 7.49 -8.46
N HIS A 241 3.76 7.07 -9.46
CA HIS A 241 3.85 5.72 -10.03
C HIS A 241 5.26 5.39 -10.54
N ARG A 242 5.90 6.30 -11.28
CA ARG A 242 7.27 6.09 -11.79
C ARG A 242 8.28 5.92 -10.65
N TRP A 243 8.16 6.68 -9.56
CA TRP A 243 9.03 6.51 -8.38
C TRP A 243 8.78 5.15 -7.70
N ILE A 244 7.52 4.76 -7.46
CA ILE A 244 7.18 3.44 -6.86
C ILE A 244 7.79 2.30 -7.71
N ARG A 245 7.54 2.32 -9.02
CA ARG A 245 8.08 1.34 -9.97
C ARG A 245 9.61 1.34 -10.01
N THR A 246 10.25 2.50 -9.87
CA THR A 246 11.72 2.62 -9.83
C THR A 246 12.27 2.02 -8.54
N ALA A 247 11.67 2.35 -7.39
CA ALA A 247 12.05 1.81 -6.09
C ALA A 247 11.94 0.27 -6.05
N LEU A 248 10.91 -0.32 -6.66
CA LEU A 248 10.73 -1.78 -6.72
C LEU A 248 11.68 -2.46 -7.73
N ARG A 249 12.05 -1.79 -8.82
CA ARG A 249 13.03 -2.29 -9.80
C ARG A 249 14.44 -2.29 -9.21
N ASP A 250 14.79 -1.19 -8.53
CA ASP A 250 16.12 -0.94 -7.97
C ASP A 250 16.27 -1.51 -6.55
N ASP A 251 15.27 -2.28 -6.10
CA ASP A 251 15.20 -2.99 -4.81
C ASP A 251 15.50 -2.09 -3.59
N LEU A 252 14.84 -0.92 -3.57
CA LEU A 252 14.95 0.04 -2.47
C LEU A 252 14.45 -0.61 -1.16
N PRO A 253 15.29 -0.71 -0.11
CA PRO A 253 14.88 -1.23 1.19
C PRO A 253 13.60 -0.61 1.72
N TYR A 254 12.71 -1.43 2.27
CA TYR A 254 11.37 -0.97 2.66
C TYR A 254 11.38 0.08 3.78
N ASP A 255 12.35 0.06 4.70
CA ASP A 255 12.58 1.14 5.68
C ASP A 255 12.82 2.48 4.97
N ARG A 256 13.65 2.50 3.92
CA ARG A 256 13.94 3.69 3.11
C ARG A 256 12.73 4.12 2.31
N PHE A 257 12.03 3.18 1.69
CA PHE A 257 10.79 3.45 0.96
C PHE A 257 9.76 4.16 1.86
N VAL A 258 9.50 3.65 3.06
CA VAL A 258 8.55 4.26 4.00
C VAL A 258 9.07 5.57 4.59
N ARG A 259 10.36 5.65 4.94
CA ARG A 259 10.96 6.90 5.45
C ARG A 259 10.87 8.02 4.43
N GLU A 260 11.12 7.76 3.14
CA GLU A 260 10.95 8.76 2.09
C GLU A 260 9.49 9.23 1.95
N LEU A 261 8.51 8.33 2.01
CA LEU A 261 7.08 8.68 1.95
C LEU A 261 6.64 9.58 3.12
N LEU A 262 7.13 9.30 4.34
CA LEU A 262 6.79 10.06 5.54
C LEU A 262 7.53 11.40 5.63
N THR A 263 8.82 11.44 5.30
CA THR A 263 9.68 12.59 5.62
C THR A 263 9.92 13.55 4.46
N ALA A 264 9.59 13.17 3.23
CA ALA A 264 9.83 14.02 2.06
C ALA A 264 9.18 15.41 2.17
N SER A 265 9.87 16.39 1.59
CA SER A 265 9.44 17.78 1.45
C SER A 265 9.87 18.28 0.06
N GLY A 266 8.97 18.90 -0.68
CA GLY A 266 9.22 19.31 -2.06
C GLY A 266 7.95 19.44 -2.89
N SER A 267 8.13 19.62 -4.20
CA SER A 267 7.03 19.73 -5.16
C SER A 267 6.40 18.37 -5.42
N ASN A 268 5.07 18.30 -5.45
CA ASN A 268 4.36 17.09 -5.84
C ASN A 268 4.55 16.66 -7.32
N PHE A 269 5.21 17.48 -8.15
CA PHE A 269 5.62 17.12 -9.52
C PHE A 269 7.11 16.75 -9.62
N ARG A 270 7.96 17.11 -8.64
CA ARG A 270 9.43 16.94 -8.69
C ARG A 270 10.01 16.07 -7.58
N THR A 271 9.27 15.89 -6.49
CA THR A 271 9.61 15.07 -5.33
C THR A 271 8.46 14.07 -5.13
N PRO A 272 8.43 12.98 -5.91
CA PRO A 272 7.23 12.15 -6.07
C PRO A 272 6.63 11.62 -4.76
N GLN A 273 7.47 11.36 -3.76
CA GLN A 273 7.13 10.77 -2.47
C GLN A 273 6.14 11.63 -1.67
N VAL A 274 6.18 12.97 -1.82
CA VAL A 274 5.22 13.86 -1.13
C VAL A 274 3.77 13.65 -1.60
N ASN A 275 3.57 12.91 -2.70
CA ASN A 275 2.23 12.55 -3.14
C ASN A 275 1.52 11.59 -2.19
N PHE A 276 2.21 10.93 -1.26
CA PHE A 276 1.56 10.25 -0.13
C PHE A 276 0.57 11.18 0.59
N TYR A 277 1.02 12.38 0.97
CA TYR A 277 0.18 13.42 1.59
C TYR A 277 -0.80 14.09 0.62
N ARG A 278 -0.56 14.03 -0.68
CA ARG A 278 -1.49 14.52 -1.72
C ARG A 278 -2.60 13.52 -2.03
N ALA A 279 -2.36 12.25 -1.77
CA ALA A 279 -3.29 11.13 -1.94
C ALA A 279 -4.18 10.89 -0.69
N MET A 280 -4.19 11.81 0.27
CA MET A 280 -5.08 11.77 1.43
C MET A 280 -6.36 12.57 1.16
N GLN A 281 -7.50 12.09 1.67
CA GLN A 281 -8.80 12.77 1.48
C GLN A 281 -8.89 14.09 2.25
N SER A 282 -8.21 14.15 3.41
CA SER A 282 -8.10 15.32 4.26
C SER A 282 -6.64 15.54 4.65
N ARG A 283 -6.33 16.78 5.05
CA ARG A 283 -5.01 17.21 5.52
C ARG A 283 -4.98 17.52 7.02
N ASP A 284 -6.06 17.21 7.74
CA ASP A 284 -6.03 17.31 9.20
C ASP A 284 -5.12 16.23 9.81
N PRO A 285 -4.40 16.51 10.90
CA PRO A 285 -3.37 15.60 11.39
C PRO A 285 -3.91 14.23 11.86
N GLU A 286 -5.16 14.15 12.33
CA GLU A 286 -5.79 12.88 12.70
C GLU A 286 -6.07 12.00 11.47
N SER A 287 -6.54 12.57 10.36
CA SER A 287 -6.74 11.84 9.09
C SER A 287 -5.42 11.38 8.48
N ILE A 288 -4.35 12.16 8.65
CA ILE A 288 -3.00 11.75 8.25
C ILE A 288 -2.54 10.57 9.12
N ALA A 289 -2.65 10.68 10.46
CA ALA A 289 -2.33 9.61 11.40
C ALA A 289 -3.10 8.30 11.10
N LYS A 290 -4.41 8.37 10.84
CA LYS A 290 -5.24 7.23 10.42
C LYS A 290 -4.74 6.57 9.14
N THR A 291 -4.34 7.37 8.15
CA THR A 291 -3.81 6.86 6.88
C THR A 291 -2.46 6.17 7.10
N VAL A 292 -1.56 6.77 7.89
CA VAL A 292 -0.25 6.21 8.22
C VAL A 292 -0.38 4.89 8.99
N ALA A 293 -1.22 4.84 10.03
CA ALA A 293 -1.48 3.63 10.81
C ALA A 293 -2.07 2.51 9.94
N LEU A 294 -3.03 2.81 9.06
CA LEU A 294 -3.59 1.80 8.17
C LEU A 294 -2.56 1.30 7.15
N THR A 295 -1.85 2.21 6.48
CA THR A 295 -0.93 1.87 5.38
C THR A 295 0.31 1.11 5.87
N PHE A 296 0.95 1.58 6.95
CA PHE A 296 2.24 1.05 7.40
C PHE A 296 2.16 0.21 8.67
N MET A 297 1.17 0.44 9.55
CA MET A 297 0.97 -0.34 10.77
C MET A 297 -0.09 -1.45 10.65
N GLY A 298 -0.86 -1.48 9.56
CA GLY A 298 -1.99 -2.40 9.41
C GLY A 298 -3.07 -2.22 10.49
N GLU A 299 -3.11 -1.06 11.15
CA GLU A 299 -3.98 -0.77 12.28
C GLU A 299 -5.06 0.26 11.92
N ARG A 300 -6.28 0.00 12.37
CA ARG A 300 -7.44 0.87 12.16
C ARG A 300 -7.56 1.90 13.27
N ALA A 301 -6.74 2.95 13.20
CA ALA A 301 -6.68 4.01 14.21
C ALA A 301 -7.96 4.87 14.32
N ASP A 302 -8.97 4.67 13.47
CA ASP A 302 -10.33 5.17 13.67
C ASP A 302 -11.10 4.45 14.80
N LYS A 303 -10.66 3.23 15.18
CA LYS A 303 -11.21 2.43 16.28
C LYS A 303 -10.44 2.59 17.60
N TRP A 304 -9.27 3.23 17.60
CA TRP A 304 -8.44 3.44 18.79
C TRP A 304 -9.11 4.40 19.79
N PRO A 305 -8.67 4.41 21.07
CA PRO A 305 -8.94 5.51 21.99
C PRO A 305 -8.60 6.87 21.35
N LYS A 306 -9.49 7.86 21.50
CA LYS A 306 -9.32 9.18 20.88
C LYS A 306 -8.00 9.87 21.26
N GLU A 307 -7.57 9.69 22.51
CA GLU A 307 -6.34 10.24 23.04
C GLU A 307 -5.10 9.65 22.36
N GLU A 308 -5.06 8.34 22.10
CA GLU A 308 -3.96 7.66 21.41
C GLU A 308 -3.81 8.16 19.96
N LEU A 309 -4.94 8.28 19.25
CA LEU A 309 -4.99 8.89 17.92
C LEU A 309 -4.54 10.36 17.94
N GLN A 310 -4.98 11.14 18.93
CA GLN A 310 -4.60 12.56 19.05
C GLN A 310 -3.10 12.72 19.33
N ASN A 311 -2.54 11.87 20.18
CA ASN A 311 -1.10 11.83 20.46
C ASN A 311 -0.28 11.48 19.21
N LEU A 312 -0.71 10.48 18.43
CA LEU A 312 -0.09 10.16 17.13
C LEU A 312 -0.24 11.32 16.11
N SER A 313 -1.36 12.05 16.14
CA SER A 313 -1.60 13.17 15.22
C SER A 313 -0.60 14.32 15.41
N VAL A 314 0.01 14.48 16.59
CA VAL A 314 0.99 15.54 16.86
C VAL A 314 2.19 15.43 15.92
N PHE A 315 2.63 14.23 15.54
CA PHE A 315 3.75 14.03 14.62
C PHE A 315 3.48 14.51 13.18
N PHE A 316 2.21 14.69 12.81
CA PHE A 316 1.78 15.18 11.48
C PHE A 316 1.25 16.61 11.50
N SER A 317 1.25 17.25 12.68
CA SER A 317 0.66 18.58 12.88
C SER A 317 1.43 19.73 12.22
N GLN A 318 2.70 19.53 11.88
CA GLN A 318 3.60 20.54 11.30
C GLN A 318 3.81 20.37 9.78
N ILE A 319 2.81 19.85 9.05
CA ILE A 319 2.85 19.70 7.59
C ILE A 319 2.22 20.93 6.92
N GLY A 320 3.06 21.71 6.23
CA GLY A 320 2.67 22.87 5.43
C GLY A 320 2.43 22.53 3.96
N TYR A 321 1.58 23.34 3.31
CA TYR A 321 1.23 23.18 1.89
C TYR A 321 1.24 24.54 1.18
N LYS A 322 2.16 24.75 0.23
CA LYS A 322 2.35 26.04 -0.48
C LYS A 322 2.13 25.88 -2.00
N PRO A 323 1.20 26.63 -2.63
CA PRO A 323 1.04 26.60 -4.08
C PRO A 323 2.26 27.22 -4.78
N THR A 324 2.49 26.86 -6.04
CA THR A 324 3.50 27.49 -6.89
C THR A 324 2.84 28.28 -8.03
N GLY A 325 3.64 28.77 -9.00
CA GLY A 325 3.11 29.35 -10.23
C GLY A 325 2.68 28.30 -11.27
N GLU A 326 3.07 27.03 -11.13
CA GLU A 326 2.64 25.95 -12.02
C GLU A 326 1.26 25.43 -11.58
N TRP A 327 0.32 25.32 -12.53
CA TRP A 327 -1.04 24.92 -12.24
C TRP A 327 -1.10 23.50 -11.65
N LYS A 328 -1.81 23.35 -10.51
CA LYS A 328 -1.95 22.12 -9.71
C LYS A 328 -0.67 21.61 -9.04
N GLU A 329 0.46 22.29 -9.19
CA GLU A 329 1.66 22.03 -8.39
C GLU A 329 1.48 22.62 -6.97
N GLN A 330 1.98 21.89 -5.98
CA GLN A 330 2.01 22.31 -4.58
C GLN A 330 3.24 21.73 -3.90
N ILE A 331 3.96 22.57 -3.17
CA ILE A 331 5.04 22.15 -2.27
C ILE A 331 4.40 21.63 -0.98
N VAL A 332 4.72 20.40 -0.60
CA VAL A 332 4.51 19.87 0.76
C VAL A 332 5.81 20.07 1.51
N LEU A 333 5.76 20.60 2.74
CA LEU A 333 6.96 20.99 3.49
C LEU A 333 6.75 20.89 5.00
N PHE A 334 7.84 20.77 5.75
CA PHE A 334 7.85 21.00 7.17
C PHE A 334 7.58 22.49 7.49
N ASP A 335 6.48 22.78 8.18
CA ASP A 335 6.12 24.12 8.64
C ASP A 335 6.10 24.19 10.17
N PRO A 336 7.19 24.66 10.82
CA PRO A 336 7.24 24.79 12.28
C PRO A 336 6.28 25.84 12.85
N ARG A 337 5.56 26.60 12.01
CA ARG A 337 4.58 27.61 12.39
C ARG A 337 3.13 27.14 12.27
N ALA A 338 2.88 25.96 11.69
CA ALA A 338 1.54 25.42 11.51
C ALA A 338 0.81 25.11 12.84
N VAL A 339 1.58 24.88 13.92
CA VAL A 339 1.05 24.57 15.25
C VAL A 339 1.24 25.73 16.21
N LYS A 340 0.18 26.08 16.95
CA LYS A 340 0.28 26.97 18.10
C LYS A 340 0.95 26.23 19.25
N ARG A 341 2.20 26.60 19.56
CA ARG A 341 2.93 26.06 20.72
C ARG A 341 2.36 26.60 22.05
N PRO A 342 2.60 25.91 23.17
CA PRO A 342 2.26 26.40 24.51
C PRO A 342 2.78 27.84 24.78
N PRO A 343 2.00 28.72 25.44
CA PRO A 343 2.42 30.10 25.71
C PRO A 343 3.62 30.23 26.67
N ASP A 344 3.89 29.21 27.46
CA ASP A 344 5.03 29.12 28.38
C ASP A 344 6.36 28.79 27.68
N GLY A 345 6.33 28.50 26.37
CA GLY A 345 7.50 28.15 25.58
C GLY A 345 7.96 26.69 25.71
N SER A 346 7.19 25.83 26.41
CA SER A 346 7.50 24.41 26.53
C SER A 346 7.53 23.69 25.16
N PRO A 347 8.35 22.63 25.01
CA PRO A 347 8.29 21.77 23.83
C PRO A 347 6.89 21.19 23.63
N LEU A 348 6.49 21.00 22.36
CA LEU A 348 5.33 20.15 22.09
C LEU A 348 5.70 18.73 22.51
N GLN A 349 4.82 18.04 23.23
CA GLN A 349 4.98 16.62 23.53
C GLN A 349 4.11 15.81 22.56
N GLY A 350 4.65 14.71 22.06
CA GLY A 350 3.91 13.64 21.40
C GLY A 350 4.07 12.35 22.20
N MET A 351 3.13 11.43 22.05
CA MET A 351 3.27 10.06 22.58
C MET A 351 3.17 9.09 21.41
N LEU A 352 4.16 8.22 21.29
CA LEU A 352 4.23 7.19 20.28
C LEU A 352 3.21 6.07 20.62
N PRO A 353 2.77 5.27 19.62
CA PRO A 353 1.77 4.21 19.85
C PRO A 353 2.17 3.15 20.89
N ASP A 354 3.45 3.00 21.23
CA ASP A 354 3.94 2.11 22.29
C ASP A 354 3.84 2.71 23.72
N GLY A 355 3.37 3.95 23.84
CA GLY A 355 3.30 4.70 25.10
C GLY A 355 4.54 5.56 25.39
N THR A 356 5.57 5.55 24.53
CA THR A 356 6.77 6.37 24.72
C THR A 356 6.45 7.85 24.48
N THR A 357 6.56 8.66 25.54
CA THR A 357 6.46 10.12 25.44
C THR A 357 7.76 10.71 24.88
N VAL A 358 7.64 11.60 23.90
CA VAL A 358 8.77 12.25 23.23
C VAL A 358 8.57 13.77 23.17
N GLU A 359 9.61 14.52 23.55
CA GLU A 359 9.66 15.96 23.34
C GLU A 359 9.97 16.29 21.88
N LEU A 360 9.19 17.17 21.27
CA LEU A 360 9.34 17.60 19.88
C LEU A 360 10.13 18.93 19.84
N PRO A 361 11.40 18.92 19.40
CA PRO A 361 12.27 20.09 19.47
C PRO A 361 11.73 21.29 18.67
N LEU A 362 12.26 22.48 18.93
CA LEU A 362 12.03 23.62 18.06
C LEU A 362 12.86 23.45 16.77
N GLY A 363 12.20 23.49 15.61
CA GLY A 363 12.87 23.43 14.30
C GLY A 363 13.24 22.03 13.81
N ALA A 364 13.04 20.98 14.60
CA ALA A 364 13.08 19.59 14.12
C ALA A 364 11.70 19.18 13.57
N ASP A 365 11.68 18.41 12.48
CA ASP A 365 10.45 17.88 11.89
C ASP A 365 9.95 16.67 12.70
N PRO A 366 8.77 16.73 13.34
CA PRO A 366 8.23 15.60 14.11
C PRO A 366 8.04 14.33 13.30
N ARG A 367 7.89 14.42 11.97
CA ARG A 367 7.79 13.24 11.09
C ARG A 367 9.06 12.42 11.08
N MET A 368 10.23 13.04 11.27
CA MET A 368 11.51 12.32 11.38
C MET A 368 11.52 11.44 12.63
N ILE A 369 11.09 11.99 13.77
CA ILE A 369 11.01 11.28 15.06
C ILE A 369 10.05 10.09 14.95
N PHE A 370 8.87 10.30 14.37
CA PHE A 370 7.92 9.21 14.16
C PHE A 370 8.43 8.17 13.15
N ALA A 371 9.04 8.59 12.04
CA ALA A 371 9.56 7.67 11.04
C ALA A 371 10.71 6.81 11.61
N ASP A 372 11.62 7.41 12.37
CA ASP A 372 12.75 6.71 12.99
C ASP A 372 12.29 5.73 14.08
N TRP A 373 11.21 6.01 14.82
CA TRP A 373 10.55 5.04 15.70
C TRP A 373 9.83 3.93 14.92
N LEU A 374 9.13 4.28 13.84
CA LEU A 374 8.32 3.33 13.08
C LEU A 374 9.23 2.29 12.42
N ILE A 375 10.27 2.73 11.71
CA ILE A 375 11.13 1.83 10.92
C ILE A 375 12.15 1.05 11.75
N ASP A 376 12.15 1.19 13.07
CA ASP A 376 13.03 0.43 13.96
C ASP A 376 12.81 -1.10 13.78
N GLY A 377 13.92 -1.84 13.77
CA GLY A 377 13.91 -3.29 13.48
C GLY A 377 13.16 -4.12 14.52
N ASP A 378 13.11 -3.66 15.77
CA ASP A 378 12.40 -4.33 16.86
C ASP A 378 10.92 -3.93 16.93
N ASN A 379 10.43 -3.03 16.05
CA ASN A 379 9.05 -2.56 16.06
C ASN A 379 8.09 -3.52 15.32
N PRO A 380 7.29 -4.35 16.02
CA PRO A 380 6.43 -5.34 15.38
C PRO A 380 5.29 -4.69 14.58
N ARG A 381 4.96 -3.43 14.88
CA ARG A 381 3.94 -2.66 14.14
C ARG A 381 4.42 -2.23 12.76
N PHE A 382 5.71 -2.24 12.46
CA PHE A 382 6.21 -1.95 11.12
C PHE A 382 6.49 -3.21 10.31
N VAL A 383 7.11 -4.21 10.95
CA VAL A 383 7.57 -5.43 10.28
C VAL A 383 6.41 -6.40 9.98
N ARG A 384 5.52 -6.67 10.95
CA ARG A 384 4.45 -7.66 10.76
C ARG A 384 3.45 -7.30 9.65
N PRO A 385 2.99 -6.05 9.47
CA PRO A 385 1.99 -5.72 8.45
C PRO A 385 2.51 -5.92 7.02
N ILE A 386 3.74 -5.51 6.73
CA ILE A 386 4.32 -5.71 5.39
C ILE A 386 4.54 -7.19 5.09
N VAL A 387 5.03 -7.97 6.05
CA VAL A 387 5.17 -9.43 5.92
C VAL A 387 3.83 -10.09 5.66
N ASN A 388 2.80 -9.77 6.45
CA ASN A 388 1.45 -10.30 6.29
C ASN A 388 0.83 -9.97 4.93
N ARG A 389 1.13 -8.77 4.41
CA ARG A 389 0.67 -8.28 3.11
C ARG A 389 1.36 -8.96 1.93
N VAL A 390 2.70 -9.12 1.99
CA VAL A 390 3.48 -9.88 0.99
C VAL A 390 3.03 -11.34 0.96
N TRP A 391 2.84 -11.96 2.13
CA TRP A 391 2.27 -13.29 2.28
C TRP A 391 0.89 -13.38 1.60
N ASN A 392 -0.03 -12.46 1.91
CA ASN A 392 -1.36 -12.41 1.29
C ASN A 392 -1.32 -12.24 -0.24
N TRP A 393 -0.40 -11.42 -0.76
CA TRP A 393 -0.24 -11.23 -2.20
C TRP A 393 0.23 -12.51 -2.94
N LEU A 394 1.08 -13.33 -2.31
CA LEU A 394 1.55 -14.59 -2.88
C LEU A 394 0.57 -15.75 -2.66
N LEU A 395 0.00 -15.88 -1.47
CA LEU A 395 -0.84 -17.02 -1.06
C LEU A 395 -2.35 -16.76 -1.14
N GLY A 396 -2.80 -15.54 -1.43
CA GLY A 396 -4.23 -15.18 -1.55
C GLY A 396 -5.02 -15.16 -0.24
N ARG A 397 -4.34 -15.32 0.91
CA ARG A 397 -4.90 -15.19 2.26
C ARG A 397 -3.82 -14.72 3.23
N ALA A 398 -4.17 -13.87 4.18
CA ALA A 398 -3.24 -13.32 5.17
C ALA A 398 -3.08 -14.21 6.43
N ILE A 399 -1.97 -14.09 7.15
CA ILE A 399 -1.74 -14.76 8.45
C ILE A 399 -2.58 -14.07 9.55
N VAL A 400 -2.67 -12.74 9.49
CA VAL A 400 -3.68 -11.92 10.17
C VAL A 400 -4.70 -11.51 9.12
N GLU A 401 -5.93 -12.00 9.24
CA GLU A 401 -7.02 -11.76 8.29
C GLU A 401 -8.15 -10.99 9.01
N PRO A 402 -8.63 -9.83 8.53
CA PRO A 402 -8.18 -9.09 7.33
C PRO A 402 -6.73 -8.60 7.36
N VAL A 403 -6.11 -8.49 6.18
CA VAL A 403 -4.69 -8.14 5.98
C VAL A 403 -4.22 -6.87 6.70
N ASP A 404 -5.10 -5.86 6.79
CA ASP A 404 -4.87 -4.57 7.48
C ASP A 404 -5.88 -4.37 8.65
N ASP A 405 -6.00 -5.37 9.53
CA ASP A 405 -6.81 -5.30 10.77
C ASP A 405 -6.04 -5.97 11.94
N PHE A 406 -4.81 -5.51 12.17
CA PHE A 406 -4.02 -5.84 13.36
C PHE A 406 -4.65 -5.22 14.60
N ARG A 407 -4.95 -6.06 15.60
CA ARG A 407 -5.51 -5.65 16.91
C ARG A 407 -5.34 -6.79 17.93
N PRO A 408 -5.30 -6.50 19.25
CA PRO A 408 -5.08 -7.52 20.28
C PRO A 408 -6.10 -8.68 20.28
N ASP A 409 -7.32 -8.42 19.80
CA ASP A 409 -8.43 -9.38 19.68
C ASP A 409 -8.50 -10.08 18.30
N ASN A 410 -7.55 -9.81 17.39
CA ASN A 410 -7.38 -10.51 16.12
C ASN A 410 -5.95 -11.08 16.01
N PRO A 411 -5.60 -12.12 16.79
CA PRO A 411 -4.26 -12.67 16.80
C PRO A 411 -3.90 -13.35 15.45
N PRO A 412 -2.60 -13.38 15.07
CA PRO A 412 -2.14 -14.14 13.92
C PRO A 412 -2.50 -15.63 14.02
N ARG A 413 -2.88 -16.24 12.89
CA ARG A 413 -3.13 -17.69 12.79
C ARG A 413 -1.92 -18.52 13.18
N ASN A 414 -0.74 -18.04 12.80
CA ASN A 414 0.55 -18.59 13.20
C ASN A 414 1.49 -17.42 13.54
N VAL A 415 1.64 -17.13 14.84
CA VAL A 415 2.47 -16.02 15.32
C VAL A 415 3.96 -16.30 15.12
N ASP A 416 4.40 -17.53 15.36
CA ASP A 416 5.81 -17.93 15.24
C ASP A 416 6.29 -17.81 13.78
N LEU A 417 5.44 -18.17 12.81
CA LEU A 417 5.65 -17.95 11.38
C LEU A 417 5.79 -16.47 11.03
N LEU A 418 4.88 -15.62 11.53
CA LEU A 418 4.88 -14.19 11.26
C LEU A 418 6.13 -13.51 11.83
N ASP A 419 6.55 -13.91 13.03
CA ASP A 419 7.75 -13.38 13.70
C ASP A 419 9.06 -13.96 13.14
N TYR A 420 9.05 -15.20 12.63
CA TYR A 420 10.15 -15.73 11.83
C TYR A 420 10.35 -14.93 10.54
N LEU A 421 9.30 -14.78 9.72
CA LEU A 421 9.36 -14.01 8.48
C LEU A 421 9.73 -12.53 8.73
N GLY A 422 9.29 -11.97 9.85
CA GLY A 422 9.69 -10.62 10.29
C GLY A 422 11.18 -10.50 10.58
N ARG A 423 11.76 -11.47 11.32
CA ARG A 423 13.21 -11.50 11.60
C ARG A 423 14.04 -11.66 10.34
N GLU A 424 13.66 -12.57 9.44
CA GLU A 424 14.35 -12.74 8.15
C GLU A 424 14.28 -11.45 7.30
N PHE A 425 13.14 -10.76 7.29
CA PHE A 425 12.97 -9.50 6.57
C PHE A 425 13.79 -8.34 7.15
N VAL A 426 13.96 -8.26 8.47
CA VAL A 426 14.88 -7.28 9.09
C VAL A 426 16.33 -7.68 8.84
N ALA A 427 16.67 -8.96 8.94
CA ALA A 427 18.01 -9.48 8.71
C ALA A 427 18.49 -9.34 7.25
N SER A 428 17.59 -9.39 6.27
CA SER A 428 17.89 -9.09 4.87
C SER A 428 18.08 -7.60 4.57
N GLY A 429 17.89 -6.71 5.56
CA GLY A 429 17.93 -5.27 5.35
C GLY A 429 16.67 -4.73 4.68
N TYR A 430 15.50 -5.30 5.00
CA TYR A 430 14.19 -4.92 4.46
C TYR A 430 14.01 -5.15 2.95
N ASP A 431 14.71 -6.15 2.41
CA ASP A 431 14.61 -6.62 1.02
C ASP A 431 13.29 -7.39 0.80
N LEU A 432 12.45 -6.84 -0.09
CA LEU A 432 11.15 -7.42 -0.46
C LEU A 432 11.29 -8.64 -1.39
N LYS A 433 12.29 -8.67 -2.28
CA LYS A 433 12.58 -9.83 -3.14
C LYS A 433 13.09 -11.02 -2.33
N HIS A 434 13.91 -10.81 -1.31
CA HIS A 434 14.32 -11.83 -0.34
C HIS A 434 13.10 -12.44 0.37
N LEU A 435 12.19 -11.62 0.88
CA LEU A 435 10.97 -12.12 1.51
C LEU A 435 10.10 -12.93 0.54
N CYS A 436 9.98 -12.47 -0.72
CA CYS A 436 9.32 -13.26 -1.77
C CYS A 436 10.03 -14.60 -2.00
N ARG A 437 11.35 -14.59 -2.19
CA ARG A 437 12.18 -15.79 -2.40
C ARG A 437 12.01 -16.80 -1.27
N LEU A 438 11.99 -16.36 -0.02
CA LEU A 438 11.78 -17.21 1.16
C LEU A 438 10.40 -17.89 1.13
N ILE A 439 9.34 -17.15 0.80
CA ILE A 439 7.98 -17.69 0.70
C ILE A 439 7.84 -18.64 -0.50
N LEU A 440 8.32 -18.24 -1.69
CA LEU A 440 8.16 -18.99 -2.94
C LEU A 440 8.90 -20.34 -2.94
N ASN A 441 10.06 -20.42 -2.28
CA ASN A 441 10.83 -21.66 -2.13
C ASN A 441 10.25 -22.63 -1.08
N SER A 442 9.29 -22.19 -0.25
CA SER A 442 8.68 -23.05 0.77
C SER A 442 7.80 -24.16 0.18
N SER A 443 7.76 -25.31 0.86
CA SER A 443 6.79 -26.38 0.59
C SER A 443 5.35 -25.85 0.68
N THR A 444 5.11 -24.90 1.60
CA THR A 444 3.81 -24.26 1.87
C THR A 444 3.27 -23.50 0.67
N TYR A 445 4.09 -22.67 0.02
CA TYR A 445 3.71 -22.02 -1.24
C TYR A 445 3.53 -23.04 -2.37
N GLN A 446 4.32 -24.11 -2.37
CA GLN A 446 4.32 -25.14 -3.41
C GLN A 446 3.26 -26.24 -3.21
N ARG A 447 2.34 -26.12 -2.24
CA ARG A 447 1.23 -27.08 -2.06
C ARG A 447 0.24 -27.04 -3.23
N ALA A 448 -0.37 -28.18 -3.51
CA ALA A 448 -1.50 -28.30 -4.41
C ALA A 448 -2.73 -27.56 -3.85
N CYS A 449 -3.67 -27.24 -4.74
CA CYS A 449 -4.97 -26.68 -4.38
C CYS A 449 -6.04 -27.75 -4.08
N VAL A 450 -5.65 -29.03 -4.12
CA VAL A 450 -6.50 -30.18 -3.78
C VAL A 450 -6.24 -30.52 -2.31
N PRO A 451 -7.17 -30.23 -1.38
CA PRO A 451 -6.99 -30.56 0.03
C PRO A 451 -7.08 -32.06 0.26
N THR A 452 -6.21 -32.61 1.12
CA THR A 452 -6.22 -34.03 1.51
C THR A 452 -7.51 -34.38 2.26
N ASN A 453 -7.93 -33.53 3.21
CA ASN A 453 -9.13 -33.71 4.01
C ASN A 453 -10.18 -32.63 3.68
N THR A 454 -11.19 -32.97 2.89
CA THR A 454 -12.25 -32.04 2.45
C THR A 454 -13.25 -31.63 3.55
N GLY A 455 -13.17 -32.22 4.74
CA GLY A 455 -14.10 -31.98 5.85
C GLY A 455 -13.67 -30.90 6.86
N VAL A 456 -12.41 -30.44 6.83
CA VAL A 456 -11.91 -29.45 7.80
C VAL A 456 -12.04 -28.04 7.24
N SER A 457 -13.04 -27.30 7.73
CA SER A 457 -13.36 -25.92 7.30
C SER A 457 -12.21 -24.91 7.48
N GLU A 458 -11.28 -25.20 8.38
CA GLU A 458 -10.14 -24.34 8.71
C GLU A 458 -8.86 -24.68 7.91
N SER A 459 -8.85 -25.77 7.14
CA SER A 459 -7.65 -26.24 6.41
C SER A 459 -7.02 -25.16 5.50
N ALA A 460 -7.83 -24.42 4.75
CA ALA A 460 -7.37 -23.30 3.92
C ALA A 460 -6.96 -22.07 4.74
N ALA A 461 -7.44 -21.91 5.97
CA ALA A 461 -7.07 -20.80 6.85
C ALA A 461 -5.71 -21.01 7.54
N GLU A 462 -5.31 -22.27 7.71
CA GLU A 462 -4.02 -22.69 8.28
C GLU A 462 -2.99 -23.07 7.19
N PHE A 463 -3.25 -22.67 5.93
CA PHE A 463 -2.39 -22.88 4.76
C PHE A 463 -2.09 -24.35 4.42
N ALA A 464 -2.98 -25.29 4.79
CA ALA A 464 -2.83 -26.71 4.48
C ALA A 464 -2.80 -26.99 2.96
N SER A 465 -3.47 -26.17 2.15
CA SER A 465 -3.44 -26.19 0.69
C SER A 465 -3.31 -24.78 0.14
N TYR A 466 -2.85 -24.65 -1.11
CA TYR A 466 -2.84 -23.35 -1.79
C TYR A 466 -4.27 -22.99 -2.22
N PRO A 467 -4.85 -21.86 -1.79
CA PRO A 467 -6.25 -21.57 -2.04
C PRO A 467 -6.51 -21.24 -3.52
N LEU A 468 -7.67 -21.68 -4.02
CA LEU A 468 -8.14 -21.25 -5.34
C LEU A 468 -8.61 -19.80 -5.27
N ARG A 469 -7.88 -18.90 -5.95
CA ARG A 469 -8.23 -17.48 -6.08
C ARG A 469 -8.71 -17.14 -7.48
N ARG A 470 -9.62 -16.16 -7.57
CA ARG A 470 -9.90 -15.51 -8.86
C ARG A 470 -8.68 -14.68 -9.23
N LEU A 471 -8.41 -14.56 -10.53
CA LEU A 471 -7.49 -13.54 -11.01
C LEU A 471 -8.21 -12.19 -10.97
N ASP A 472 -7.53 -11.18 -10.43
CA ASP A 472 -8.00 -9.81 -10.49
C ASP A 472 -8.02 -9.34 -11.96
N ALA A 473 -9.01 -8.52 -12.31
CA ALA A 473 -9.41 -8.22 -13.69
C ALA A 473 -8.89 -6.86 -14.20
#